data_AF-A0ABD3V5F7-F1
#
_entry.id   AF-A0ABD3V5F7-F1
#
_cell.length_a   1.000
_cell.length_b   1.000
_cell.length_c   1.000
_cell.angle_alpha   90.00
_cell.angle_beta   90.00
_cell.angle_gamma   90.00
#
_symmetry.space_group_name_H-M   'P 1'
#
loop_
_entity.id
_entity.type
_entity.pdbx_description
1 polymer ?
#
loop_
_entity_poly.entity_id
_entity_poly.type
_entity_poly.pdbx_seq_one_letter_code
_entity_poly.pdbx_strand_id
1 'polypeptide(L)'
;MLDAIMYARAAWNSVSPKTIQNCWFHCIFPEISDEEFHQQCLITQEIKEPKSEIGLETMADEIADSIGIARDEFSNYVHVDVDANAYGELTDEEIIQSVTTKQIQLCKQDDDDDDDQPITIPSYSEMAEYIKKMKLFVASVDGAKHMYENVSAFESFVTNQHRSKQKQTDITSYFLQK
;
A
#
# COMPACT_ATOMS: atom_id res chain seq x y z
N MET A 1 -0.03 -12.26 -24.27
CA MET A 1 -1.24 -11.41 -24.37
C MET A 1 -2.52 -12.21 -24.10
N LEU A 2 -2.66 -13.42 -24.67
CA LEU A 2 -3.78 -14.33 -24.38
C LEU A 2 -3.88 -14.69 -22.87
N ASP A 3 -2.75 -15.00 -22.24
CA ASP A 3 -2.72 -15.37 -20.82
C ASP A 3 -3.17 -14.23 -19.90
N ALA A 4 -2.75 -13.00 -20.21
CA ALA A 4 -3.17 -11.81 -19.44
C ALA A 4 -4.69 -11.60 -19.49
N ILE A 5 -5.32 -11.83 -20.64
CA ILE A 5 -6.78 -11.75 -20.79
C ILE A 5 -7.47 -12.88 -20.01
N MET A 6 -6.91 -14.09 -20.04
CA MET A 6 -7.44 -15.22 -19.28
C MET A 6 -7.35 -15.01 -17.77
N TYR A 7 -6.23 -14.46 -17.28
CA TYR A 7 -6.05 -14.12 -15.87
C TYR A 7 -6.97 -12.98 -15.44
N ALA A 8 -7.13 -11.94 -16.25
CA ALA A 8 -8.08 -10.85 -15.96
C ALA A 8 -9.52 -11.37 -15.85
N ARG A 9 -9.93 -12.26 -16.76
CA ARG A 9 -11.25 -12.89 -16.72
C ARG A 9 -11.44 -13.78 -15.49
N ALA A 10 -10.45 -14.61 -15.16
CA ALA A 10 -10.50 -15.48 -13.99
C ALA A 10 -10.55 -14.68 -12.69
N ALA A 11 -9.75 -13.60 -12.60
CA ALA A 11 -9.75 -12.68 -11.46
C ALA A 11 -11.12 -12.03 -11.29
N TRP A 12 -11.70 -11.47 -12.36
CA TRP A 12 -13.03 -10.86 -12.32
C TRP A 12 -14.12 -11.84 -11.87
N ASN A 13 -14.11 -13.05 -12.40
CA ASN A 13 -15.08 -14.10 -12.04
C ASN A 13 -14.91 -14.64 -10.61
N SER A 14 -13.74 -14.43 -9.99
CA SER A 14 -13.49 -14.83 -8.60
C SER A 14 -14.00 -13.81 -7.57
N VAL A 15 -14.35 -12.60 -8.01
CA VAL A 15 -14.88 -11.56 -7.14
C VAL A 15 -16.28 -11.92 -6.68
N SER A 16 -16.49 -12.02 -5.37
CA SER A 16 -17.81 -12.29 -4.81
C SER A 16 -18.69 -11.04 -4.80
N PRO A 17 -20.03 -11.18 -4.88
CA PRO A 17 -20.94 -10.04 -4.68
C PRO A 17 -20.72 -9.33 -3.35
N LYS A 18 -20.30 -10.08 -2.31
CA LYS A 18 -19.97 -9.52 -1.00
C LYS A 18 -18.71 -8.64 -1.03
N THR A 19 -17.73 -9.01 -1.84
CA THR A 19 -16.52 -8.19 -2.08
C THR A 19 -16.91 -6.87 -2.74
N ILE A 20 -17.76 -6.92 -3.77
CA ILE A 20 -18.29 -5.73 -4.44
C ILE A 20 -19.02 -4.86 -3.41
N GLN A 21 -19.98 -5.44 -2.67
CA GLN A 21 -20.73 -4.72 -1.64
C GLN A 21 -19.80 -4.04 -0.62
N ASN A 22 -18.78 -4.74 -0.13
CA ASN A 22 -17.84 -4.18 0.85
C ASN A 22 -16.99 -3.04 0.26
N CYS A 23 -16.60 -3.11 -1.02
CA CYS A 23 -15.93 -2.00 -1.70
C CYS A 23 -16.83 -0.75 -1.75
N TRP A 24 -18.12 -0.93 -2.04
CA TRP A 24 -19.09 0.17 -2.09
C TRP A 24 -19.54 0.66 -0.69
N PHE A 25 -19.50 -0.20 0.33
CA PHE A 25 -19.94 0.13 1.70
C PHE A 25 -19.07 1.18 2.40
N HIS A 26 -17.77 1.22 2.06
CA HIS A 26 -16.85 2.22 2.61
C HIS A 26 -16.76 3.49 1.77
N CYS A 27 -17.40 3.51 0.60
CA CYS A 27 -17.55 4.73 -0.17
C CYS A 27 -18.76 5.47 0.40
N ILE A 28 -18.55 6.71 0.85
CA ILE A 28 -19.59 7.59 1.39
C ILE A 28 -20.47 8.07 0.22
N PHE A 29 -21.29 7.18 -0.33
CA PHE A 29 -22.30 7.57 -1.29
C PHE A 29 -23.56 8.00 -0.53
N PRO A 30 -24.14 9.16 -0.87
CA PRO A 30 -25.45 9.51 -0.34
C PRO A 30 -26.45 8.43 -0.75
N GLU A 31 -27.37 8.07 0.15
CA GLU A 31 -28.51 7.21 -0.19
C GLU A 31 -29.36 7.95 -1.23
N ILE A 32 -29.19 7.56 -2.49
CA ILE A 32 -30.03 8.02 -3.60
C ILE A 32 -31.22 7.09 -3.73
N SER A 33 -32.38 7.65 -4.03
CA SER A 33 -33.59 6.87 -4.30
C SER A 33 -33.43 6.03 -5.58
N ASP A 34 -34.20 4.94 -5.70
CA ASP A 34 -34.20 4.10 -6.91
C ASP A 34 -34.54 4.91 -8.18
N GLU A 35 -35.33 5.97 -8.03
CA GLU A 35 -35.73 6.86 -9.12
C GLU A 35 -34.59 7.78 -9.56
N GLU A 36 -33.82 8.32 -8.60
CA GLU A 36 -32.59 9.09 -8.87
C GLU A 36 -31.49 8.20 -9.48
N PHE A 37 -31.33 6.96 -9.00
CA PHE A 37 -30.40 5.99 -9.57
C PHE A 37 -30.73 5.69 -11.04
N HIS A 38 -32.01 5.48 -11.35
CA HIS A 38 -32.45 5.21 -12.72
C HIS A 38 -32.21 6.41 -13.64
N GLN A 39 -32.47 7.63 -13.16
CA GLN A 39 -32.16 8.86 -13.89
C GLN A 39 -30.66 9.01 -14.17
N GLN A 40 -29.80 8.66 -13.20
CA GLN A 40 -28.36 8.80 -13.33
C GLN A 40 -27.74 7.77 -14.28
N CYS A 41 -28.27 6.55 -14.34
CA CYS A 41 -27.91 5.54 -15.34
C CYS A 41 -28.30 5.95 -16.76
N LEU A 42 -29.42 6.68 -16.93
CA LEU A 42 -29.83 7.23 -18.22
C LEU A 42 -28.89 8.36 -18.67
N ILE A 43 -28.43 9.21 -17.74
CA ILE A 43 -27.45 10.27 -18.02
C ILE A 43 -26.10 9.70 -18.49
N THR A 44 -25.65 8.55 -17.95
CA THR A 44 -24.38 7.94 -18.35
C THR A 44 -24.39 7.33 -19.75
N GLN A 45 -25.57 7.08 -20.35
CA GLN A 45 -25.68 6.64 -21.74
C GLN A 45 -25.63 7.80 -22.73
N GLU A 46 -25.85 9.04 -22.28
CA GLU A 46 -25.71 10.27 -23.06
C GLU A 46 -24.48 11.08 -22.62
N ILE A 47 -23.28 10.50 -22.65
CA ILE A 47 -22.05 11.31 -22.52
C ILE A 47 -21.90 12.16 -23.78
N LYS A 48 -22.61 13.28 -23.83
CA LYS A 48 -22.10 14.50 -24.43
C LYS A 48 -21.07 15.04 -23.44
N GLU A 49 -19.86 15.27 -23.93
CA GLU A 49 -18.80 15.95 -23.18
C GLU A 49 -19.38 17.11 -22.37
N PRO A 50 -19.10 17.22 -21.06
CA PRO A 50 -19.49 18.40 -20.32
C PRO A 50 -18.73 19.58 -20.92
N LYS A 51 -19.46 20.46 -21.61
CA LYS A 51 -19.00 21.82 -21.90
C LYS A 51 -18.92 22.56 -20.56
N SER A 52 -17.84 22.35 -19.82
CA SER A 52 -17.53 23.15 -18.65
C SER A 52 -16.76 24.38 -19.10
N GLU A 53 -17.47 25.43 -19.49
CA GLU A 53 -16.94 26.80 -19.59
C GLU A 53 -16.89 27.51 -18.23
N ILE A 54 -17.22 26.82 -17.14
CA ILE A 54 -17.18 27.40 -15.80
C ILE A 54 -15.72 27.34 -15.32
N GLY A 55 -15.08 28.50 -15.29
CA GLY A 55 -13.72 28.66 -14.78
C GLY A 55 -13.64 28.33 -13.30
N LEU A 56 -12.44 27.92 -12.84
CA LEU A 56 -12.16 27.54 -11.45
C LEU A 56 -12.55 28.66 -10.47
N GLU A 57 -12.47 29.91 -10.92
CA GLU A 57 -12.82 31.12 -10.20
C GLU A 57 -14.32 31.23 -9.93
N THR A 58 -15.17 30.79 -10.86
CA THR A 58 -16.62 30.79 -10.69
C THR A 58 -17.06 29.71 -9.71
N MET A 59 -16.38 28.56 -9.70
CA MET A 59 -16.64 27.49 -8.72
C MET A 59 -16.24 27.92 -7.29
N ALA A 60 -15.15 28.67 -7.15
CA ALA A 60 -14.73 29.21 -5.85
C ALA A 60 -15.75 30.20 -5.28
N ASP A 61 -16.34 31.05 -6.13
CA ASP A 61 -17.38 32.00 -5.74
C ASP A 61 -18.67 31.29 -5.31
N GLU A 62 -19.11 30.27 -6.05
CA GLU A 62 -20.29 29.46 -5.70
C GLU A 62 -20.13 28.72 -4.36
N ILE A 63 -18.93 28.18 -4.11
CA ILE A 63 -18.62 27.48 -2.85
C ILE A 63 -18.64 28.46 -1.67
N ALA A 64 -18.02 29.64 -1.82
CA ALA A 64 -18.03 30.67 -0.78
C ALA A 64 -19.46 31.12 -0.44
N ASP A 65 -20.29 31.34 -1.46
CA ASP A 65 -21.70 31.70 -1.31
C ASP A 65 -22.51 30.59 -0.64
N SER A 66 -22.27 29.32 -0.98
CA SER A 66 -22.98 28.18 -0.41
C SER A 66 -22.70 27.97 1.09
N ILE A 67 -21.49 28.30 1.53
CA ILE A 67 -21.04 28.14 2.92
C ILE A 67 -21.27 29.44 3.72
N GLY A 68 -21.60 30.55 3.04
CA GLY A 68 -21.88 31.84 3.66
C GLY A 68 -20.64 32.56 4.19
N ILE A 69 -19.47 32.27 3.60
CA ILE A 69 -18.19 32.88 3.96
C ILE A 69 -17.77 33.91 2.91
N ALA A 70 -17.03 34.93 3.33
CA ALA A 70 -16.50 35.90 2.38
C ALA A 70 -15.46 35.24 1.46
N ARG A 71 -15.40 35.66 0.20
CA ARG A 71 -14.41 35.17 -0.78
C ARG A 71 -12.97 35.29 -0.26
N ASP A 72 -12.67 36.36 0.47
CA ASP A 72 -11.34 36.59 1.07
C ASP A 72 -11.03 35.56 2.16
N GLU A 73 -12.02 35.14 2.93
CA GLU A 73 -11.89 34.11 3.96
C GLU A 73 -11.66 32.72 3.34
N PHE A 74 -12.39 32.40 2.27
CA PHE A 74 -12.16 31.19 1.49
C PHE A 74 -10.76 31.18 0.86
N SER A 75 -10.33 32.30 0.29
CA SER A 75 -8.98 32.45 -0.28
C SER A 75 -7.90 32.23 0.78
N ASN A 76 -8.07 32.79 1.98
CA ASN A 76 -7.13 32.60 3.08
C ASN A 76 -7.08 31.13 3.54
N TYR A 77 -8.21 30.42 3.54
CA TYR A 77 -8.25 28.99 3.83
C TYR A 77 -7.51 28.17 2.77
N VAL A 78 -7.72 28.46 1.49
CA VAL A 78 -7.03 27.76 0.39
C VAL A 78 -5.52 27.97 0.42
N HIS A 79 -5.07 29.16 0.87
CA HIS A 79 -3.65 29.53 0.91
C HIS A 79 -3.02 29.38 2.30
N VAL A 80 -3.68 28.69 3.23
CA VAL A 80 -3.21 28.54 4.62
C VAL A 80 -1.81 27.91 4.70
N ASP A 81 -1.47 27.06 3.73
CA ASP A 81 -0.21 26.32 3.70
C ASP A 81 0.87 26.98 2.84
N VAL A 82 0.61 28.15 2.22
CA VAL A 82 1.59 28.81 1.34
C VAL A 82 2.85 29.24 2.09
N ASP A 83 2.68 29.69 3.34
CA ASP A 83 3.79 30.07 4.22
C ASP A 83 4.14 28.96 5.23
N ALA A 84 3.45 27.82 5.17
CA ALA A 84 3.80 26.67 5.98
C ALA A 84 5.08 26.05 5.42
N ASN A 85 6.20 26.30 6.11
CA ASN A 85 7.49 25.71 5.75
C ASN A 85 7.47 24.21 6.09
N ALA A 86 6.85 23.41 5.23
CA ALA A 86 6.75 21.95 5.37
C ALA A 86 8.09 21.24 5.10
N TYR A 87 9.08 22.00 4.62
CA TYR A 87 10.42 21.55 4.30
C TYR A 87 11.42 22.29 5.18
N GLY A 88 11.98 21.58 6.15
CA GLY A 88 13.26 21.92 6.75
C GLY A 88 14.29 20.90 6.26
N GLU A 89 15.37 21.36 5.66
CA GLU A 89 16.53 20.49 5.44
C GLU A 89 17.15 20.24 6.82
N LEU A 90 17.12 18.99 7.28
CA LEU A 90 17.94 18.57 8.41
C LEU A 90 19.40 18.67 7.99
N THR A 91 20.20 19.34 8.81
CA THR A 91 21.64 19.35 8.63
C THR A 91 22.23 17.96 8.88
N ASP A 92 23.34 17.62 8.24
CA ASP A 92 24.04 16.35 8.48
C ASP A 92 24.36 16.16 9.98
N GLU A 93 24.66 17.25 10.68
CA GLU A 93 24.90 17.27 12.13
C GLU A 93 23.68 16.82 12.95
N GLU A 94 22.47 17.26 12.58
CA GLU A 94 21.21 16.85 13.23
C GLU A 94 20.87 15.38 12.95
N ILE A 95 21.17 14.92 11.74
CA ILE A 95 21.01 13.51 11.35
C ILE A 95 21.95 12.63 12.18
N ILE A 96 23.22 13.00 12.28
CA ILE A 96 24.23 12.26 13.06
C ILE A 96 23.82 12.19 14.53
N GLN A 97 23.41 13.31 15.15
CA GLN A 97 22.99 13.33 16.55
C GLN A 97 21.79 12.40 16.81
N SER A 98 20.82 12.34 15.91
CA SER A 98 19.65 11.45 16.02
C SER A 98 20.04 9.96 16.00
N VAL A 99 20.99 9.58 15.16
CA VAL A 99 21.48 8.19 15.03
C VAL A 99 22.37 7.80 16.20
N THR A 100 23.33 8.64 16.57
CA THR A 100 24.27 8.36 17.66
C THR A 100 23.55 8.25 19.00
N THR A 101 22.55 9.09 19.26
CA THR A 101 21.76 9.05 20.51
C THR A 101 20.93 7.75 20.60
N LYS A 102 20.37 7.28 19.49
CA LYS A 102 19.64 5.99 19.45
C LYS A 102 20.56 4.79 19.60
N GLN A 103 21.75 4.80 19.00
CA GLN A 103 22.71 3.70 19.12
C GLN A 103 23.27 3.58 20.55
N ILE A 104 23.59 4.69 21.21
CA ILE A 104 24.10 4.68 22.59
C ILE A 104 23.07 4.10 23.58
N GLN A 105 21.76 4.27 23.32
CA GLN A 105 20.71 3.69 24.14
C GLN A 105 20.49 2.18 23.89
N LEU A 106 20.80 1.68 22.69
CA LEU A 106 20.61 0.27 22.32
C LEU A 106 21.80 -0.62 22.72
N CYS A 107 23.00 -0.08 22.88
CA CYS A 107 24.21 -0.84 23.22
C CYS A 107 24.49 -0.98 24.73
N LYS A 108 23.49 -0.72 25.60
CA LYS A 108 23.63 -0.76 27.07
C LYS A 108 22.85 -1.90 27.74
N GLN A 109 22.59 -3.01 27.04
CA GLN A 109 22.05 -4.20 27.69
C GLN A 109 22.86 -5.45 27.33
N ASP A 110 23.51 -5.94 28.38
CA ASP A 110 23.97 -7.29 28.68
C ASP A 110 25.15 -7.87 27.88
N ASP A 111 26.33 -7.62 28.45
CA ASP A 111 27.40 -8.61 28.60
C ASP A 111 26.89 -9.76 29.49
N ASP A 112 26.89 -11.00 28.99
CA ASP A 112 27.28 -12.18 29.77
C ASP A 112 27.72 -13.31 28.82
N ASP A 113 28.94 -13.80 29.06
CA ASP A 113 29.68 -14.85 28.35
C ASP A 113 28.87 -16.15 28.10
N ASP A 114 28.78 -16.60 26.84
CA ASP A 114 29.04 -18.01 26.46
C ASP A 114 29.17 -18.18 24.93
N ASP A 115 30.41 -18.36 24.44
CA ASP A 115 30.78 -18.92 23.12
C ASP A 115 29.98 -18.42 21.88
N ASP A 116 29.93 -17.10 21.68
CA ASP A 116 29.22 -16.45 20.58
C ASP A 116 29.96 -16.61 19.22
N GLN A 117 29.70 -17.72 18.51
CA GLN A 117 29.70 -17.62 17.06
C GLN A 117 28.55 -16.68 16.67
N PRO A 118 28.80 -15.61 15.88
CA PRO A 118 27.73 -14.71 15.49
C PRO A 118 26.66 -15.51 14.77
N ILE A 119 25.47 -15.64 15.38
CA ILE A 119 24.33 -16.29 14.76
C ILE A 119 23.93 -15.41 13.57
N THR A 120 24.42 -15.75 12.39
CA THR A 120 24.04 -15.06 11.16
C THR A 120 22.60 -15.42 10.83
N ILE A 121 21.70 -14.44 11.01
CA ILE A 121 20.30 -14.59 10.63
C ILE A 121 20.23 -14.71 9.10
N PRO A 122 19.74 -15.83 8.53
CA PRO A 122 19.69 -16.00 7.09
C PRO A 122 18.74 -14.99 6.45
N SER A 123 19.14 -14.46 5.29
CA SER A 123 18.28 -13.65 4.44
C SER A 123 17.09 -14.47 3.92
N TYR A 124 16.05 -13.79 3.44
CA TYR A 124 14.89 -14.45 2.82
C TYR A 124 15.27 -15.31 1.61
N SER A 125 16.27 -14.87 0.84
CA SER A 125 16.79 -15.63 -0.31
C SER A 125 17.43 -16.94 0.14
N GLU A 126 18.29 -16.90 1.16
CA GLU A 126 18.94 -18.09 1.72
C GLU A 126 17.91 -19.03 2.37
N MET A 127 16.93 -18.49 3.07
CA MET A 127 15.83 -19.26 3.64
C MET A 127 15.03 -20.01 2.56
N ALA A 128 14.77 -19.39 1.41
CA ALA A 128 14.11 -20.04 0.29
C ALA A 128 14.92 -21.22 -0.28
N GLU A 129 16.25 -21.07 -0.35
CA GLU A 129 17.14 -22.18 -0.75
C GLU A 129 17.13 -23.34 0.25
N TYR A 130 17.15 -23.05 1.55
CA TYR A 130 17.07 -24.08 2.59
C TYR A 130 15.74 -24.83 2.56
N ILE A 131 14.62 -24.12 2.38
CA ILE A 131 13.30 -24.74 2.22
C ILE A 131 13.28 -25.64 0.99
N LYS A 132 13.82 -25.19 -0.14
CA LYS A 132 13.92 -25.99 -1.36
C LYS A 132 14.71 -27.28 -1.12
N LYS A 133 15.86 -27.21 -0.45
CA LYS A 133 16.66 -28.38 -0.08
C LYS A 133 15.86 -29.33 0.85
N MET A 134 15.13 -28.78 1.81
CA MET A 134 14.29 -29.55 2.73
C MET A 134 13.14 -30.27 2.00
N LYS A 135 12.48 -29.60 1.05
CA LYS A 135 11.43 -30.22 0.22
C LYS A 135 11.97 -31.35 -0.66
N LEU A 136 13.15 -31.17 -1.25
CA LEU A 136 13.81 -32.21 -2.05
C LEU A 136 14.13 -33.44 -1.19
N PHE A 137 14.65 -33.24 0.02
CA PHE A 137 14.93 -34.32 0.96
C PHE A 137 13.64 -35.04 1.36
N VAL A 138 12.61 -34.32 1.79
CA VAL A 138 11.34 -34.92 2.23
C VAL A 138 10.63 -35.65 1.09
N ALA A 139 10.72 -35.14 -0.13
CA ALA A 139 10.17 -35.81 -1.31
C ALA A 139 10.91 -37.12 -1.68
N SER A 140 12.17 -37.28 -1.24
CA SER A 140 12.94 -38.51 -1.44
C SER A 140 12.62 -39.62 -0.43
N VAL A 141 11.87 -39.31 0.64
CA VAL A 141 11.52 -40.26 1.70
C VAL A 141 10.11 -40.80 1.48
N ASP A 142 9.99 -42.12 1.32
CA ASP A 142 8.70 -42.78 1.16
C ASP A 142 7.80 -42.58 2.39
N GLY A 143 6.53 -42.28 2.14
CA GLY A 143 5.53 -42.05 3.20
C GLY A 143 5.61 -40.68 3.88
N ALA A 144 6.50 -39.78 3.47
CA ALA A 144 6.69 -38.47 4.10
C ALA A 144 5.69 -37.39 3.66
N LYS A 145 4.50 -37.77 3.18
CA LYS A 145 3.47 -36.83 2.65
C LYS A 145 3.09 -35.73 3.65
N HIS A 146 2.82 -36.11 4.90
CA HIS A 146 2.47 -35.17 5.96
C HIS A 146 3.61 -34.19 6.26
N MET A 147 4.86 -34.67 6.19
CA MET A 147 6.02 -33.82 6.39
C MET A 147 6.19 -32.84 5.22
N TYR A 148 5.95 -33.28 3.99
CA TYR A 148 5.99 -32.41 2.81
C TYR A 148 4.94 -31.29 2.87
N GLU A 149 3.74 -31.61 3.33
CA GLU A 149 2.66 -30.64 3.58
C GLU A 149 3.08 -29.60 4.64
N ASN A 150 3.70 -30.04 5.74
CA ASN A 150 4.23 -29.14 6.77
C ASN A 150 5.34 -28.21 6.24
N VAL A 151 6.27 -28.74 5.44
CA VAL A 151 7.31 -27.90 4.83
C VAL A 151 6.70 -26.88 3.86
N SER A 152 5.66 -27.26 3.12
CA SER A 152 4.94 -26.35 2.21
C SER A 152 4.13 -25.28 2.97
N ALA A 153 3.56 -25.62 4.11
CA ALA A 153 2.90 -24.66 4.99
C ALA A 153 3.92 -23.66 5.58
N PHE A 154 5.10 -24.14 5.98
CA PHE A 154 6.19 -23.29 6.46
C PHE A 154 6.71 -22.35 5.37
N GLU A 155 6.88 -22.84 4.14
CA GLU A 155 7.23 -22.01 2.97
C GLU A 155 6.21 -20.88 2.74
N SER A 156 4.91 -21.22 2.85
CA SER A 156 3.83 -20.25 2.71
C SER A 156 3.88 -19.19 3.81
N PHE A 157 4.18 -19.59 5.05
CA PHE A 157 4.37 -18.67 6.17
C PHE A 157 5.53 -17.71 5.94
N VAL A 158 6.71 -18.21 5.55
CA VAL A 158 7.90 -17.39 5.27
C VAL A 158 7.64 -16.42 4.12
N THR A 159 6.99 -16.89 3.04
CA THR A 159 6.65 -16.06 1.87
C THR A 159 5.67 -14.95 2.24
N ASN A 160 4.64 -15.26 3.04
CA ASN A 160 3.67 -14.26 3.50
C ASN A 160 4.31 -13.22 4.43
N GLN A 161 5.23 -13.64 5.31
CA GLN A 161 6.01 -12.73 6.16
C GLN A 161 6.96 -11.85 5.36
N HIS A 162 7.53 -12.36 4.26
CA HIS A 162 8.33 -11.53 3.37
C HIS A 162 7.45 -10.51 2.65
N ARG A 163 6.32 -10.95 2.08
CA ARG A 163 5.39 -10.09 1.35
C ARG A 163 4.81 -8.98 2.22
N SER A 164 4.48 -9.27 3.49
CA SER A 164 3.95 -8.25 4.41
C SER A 164 4.98 -7.18 4.78
N LYS A 165 6.28 -7.51 4.69
CA LYS A 165 7.38 -6.58 4.96
C LYS A 165 7.89 -5.86 3.71
N GLN A 166 7.57 -6.37 2.52
CA GLN A 166 7.88 -5.68 1.26
C GLN A 166 7.04 -4.42 1.16
N LYS A 167 7.70 -3.26 1.11
CA LYS A 167 7.06 -1.99 0.79
C LYS A 167 7.00 -1.84 -0.73
N GLN A 168 5.93 -1.23 -1.22
CA GLN A 168 5.85 -0.84 -2.63
C GLN A 168 7.01 0.10 -2.94
N THR A 169 7.85 -0.29 -3.91
CA THR A 169 8.93 0.57 -4.37
C THR A 169 8.36 1.60 -5.34
N ASP A 170 8.80 2.85 -5.19
CA ASP A 170 8.45 3.92 -6.12
C ASP A 170 9.04 3.62 -7.50
N ILE A 171 8.38 4.08 -8.57
CA ILE A 171 8.80 3.88 -9.95
C ILE A 171 10.21 4.44 -10.21
N THR A 172 10.60 5.46 -9.45
CA THR A 172 11.95 6.03 -9.45
C THR A 172 13.02 5.02 -9.01
N SER A 173 12.70 4.09 -8.11
CA SER A 173 13.63 3.04 -7.64
C SER A 173 14.01 2.04 -8.75
N TYR A 174 13.13 1.86 -9.75
CA TYR A 174 13.40 0.99 -10.90
C TYR A 174 14.49 1.56 -11.81
N PHE A 175 14.57 2.89 -11.94
CA PHE A 175 15.55 3.54 -12.81
C PHE A 175 16.92 3.77 -12.16
N LEU A 176 17.03 3.52 -10.85
CA LEU A 176 18.28 3.67 -10.09
C LEU A 176 19.09 2.37 -9.99
N GLN A 177 18.54 1.21 -10.35
CA GLN A 177 19.29 -0.04 -10.48
C GLN A 177 19.91 -0.14 -11.88
N LYS A 178 21.08 0.47 -12.06
CA LYS A 178 21.92 0.32 -13.26
C LYS A 178 23.35 -0.02 -12.89
#